data_AF-A0A1J3CYV5-F1
#
_entry.id   AF-A0A1J3CYV5-F1
#
_cell.length_a   1.000
_cell.length_b   1.000
_cell.length_c   1.000
_cell.angle_alpha   90.00
_cell.angle_beta   90.00
_cell.angle_gamma   90.00
#
_symmetry.space_group_name_H-M   'P 1'
#
loop_
_entity.id
_entity.type
_entity.pdbx_description
1 polymer ?
#
loop_
_entity_poly.entity_id
_entity_poly.type
_entity_poly.pdbx_seq_one_letter_code
_entity_poly.pdbx_strand_id
1 'polypeptide(L)'
;LVLLLVVHTRFKPLQSSPDSSRCNHSDDFNGVWCDNSTGAVIKLQLRACLTGTLMPNSSLFKLHHLRYLNLSGNNFLSSSLLSQFGNLSRLE
;
A
#
# COMPACT_ATOMS: atom_id res chain seq x y z
N LEU A 1 12.07 10.29 0.14
CA LEU A 1 11.89 10.31 1.61
C LEU A 1 10.61 9.61 2.08
N VAL A 2 9.45 9.89 1.47
CA VAL A 2 8.17 9.22 1.79
C VAL A 2 8.11 7.75 1.32
N LEU A 3 8.64 7.45 0.13
CA LEU A 3 8.77 6.06 -0.36
C LEU A 3 9.75 5.20 0.44
N LEU A 4 10.78 5.82 1.03
CA LEU A 4 11.77 5.12 1.86
C LEU A 4 11.16 4.66 3.19
N LEU A 5 10.19 5.40 3.76
CA LEU A 5 9.51 5.00 4.99
C LEU A 5 8.56 3.82 4.78
N VAL A 6 7.91 3.71 3.61
CA VAL A 6 7.07 2.54 3.26
C VAL A 6 7.91 1.26 3.09
N VAL A 7 9.18 1.39 2.67
CA VAL A 7 10.10 0.26 2.48
C VAL A 7 10.90 -0.10 3.75
N HIS A 8 11.27 0.88 4.60
CA HIS A 8 12.17 0.65 5.74
C HIS A 8 11.49 0.32 7.08
N THR A 9 10.17 0.51 7.25
CA THR A 9 9.45 -0.12 8.38
C THR A 9 9.19 -1.59 8.07
N ARG A 10 10.25 -2.40 8.15
CA ARG A 10 10.23 -3.88 8.21
C ARG A 10 9.40 -4.60 7.12
N PHE A 11 9.33 -4.07 5.90
CA PHE A 11 9.04 -4.89 4.73
C PHE A 11 10.34 -5.60 4.32
N LYS A 12 10.56 -6.82 4.84
CA LYS A 12 11.56 -7.71 4.23
C LYS A 12 11.19 -7.86 2.74
N PRO A 13 12.14 -7.70 1.80
CA PRO A 13 11.86 -7.97 0.41
C PRO A 13 11.65 -9.48 0.26
N LEU A 14 10.39 -9.90 0.20
CA LEU A 14 10.02 -11.22 -0.30
C LEU A 14 9.65 -11.01 -1.76
N GLN A 15 10.48 -11.59 -2.63
CA GLN A 15 10.47 -11.60 -4.10
C GLN A 15 9.17 -11.06 -4.75
N SER A 16 9.31 -10.02 -5.60
CA SER A 16 8.29 -9.31 -6.40
C SER A 16 7.55 -8.15 -5.70
N SER A 17 8.27 -7.04 -5.46
CA SER A 17 7.65 -5.74 -5.17
C SER A 17 7.11 -5.10 -6.47
N PRO A 18 5.95 -4.40 -6.43
CA PRO A 18 5.47 -3.64 -7.59
C PRO A 18 6.47 -2.54 -7.97
N ASP A 19 6.64 -2.33 -9.27
CA ASP A 19 7.52 -1.27 -9.77
C ASP A 19 6.89 0.10 -9.50
N SER A 20 7.68 1.00 -8.89
CA SER A 20 7.30 2.35 -8.49
C SER A 20 8.05 3.44 -9.26
N SER A 21 8.82 3.06 -10.28
CA SER A 21 9.56 3.98 -11.17
C SER A 21 8.67 5.05 -11.83
N ARG A 22 7.36 4.80 -11.90
CA ARG A 22 6.35 5.71 -12.49
C ARG A 22 5.66 6.62 -11.47
N CYS A 23 6.00 6.53 -10.18
CA CYS A 23 5.43 7.43 -9.17
C CYS A 23 6.05 8.82 -9.29
N ASN A 24 5.25 9.78 -9.77
CA ASN A 24 5.60 11.18 -9.72
C ASN A 24 5.59 11.62 -8.24
N HIS A 25 6.76 11.99 -7.71
CA HIS A 25 6.90 12.46 -6.32
C HIS A 25 6.15 13.76 -6.03
N SER A 26 5.64 14.43 -7.07
CA SER A 26 4.87 15.67 -6.98
C SER A 26 3.35 15.45 -6.97
N ASP A 27 2.90 14.18 -6.99
CA ASP A 27 1.48 13.86 -6.89
C ASP A 27 1.05 13.95 -5.41
N ASP A 28 0.54 15.12 -5.01
CA ASP A 28 0.05 15.41 -3.66
C ASP A 28 -1.06 14.46 -3.19
N PHE A 29 -1.64 13.70 -4.12
CA PHE A 29 -2.65 12.72 -3.80
C PHE A 29 -2.06 11.39 -3.33
N ASN A 30 -0.77 11.11 -3.55
CA ASN A 30 -0.13 9.89 -3.07
C ASN A 30 0.47 10.10 -1.68
N GLY A 31 0.17 9.20 -0.75
CA GLY A 31 0.63 9.36 0.62
C GLY A 31 0.23 8.26 1.58
N VAL A 32 0.78 8.38 2.78
CA VAL A 32 0.48 7.55 3.95
C VAL A 32 0.11 8.51 5.07
N TRP A 33 -1.03 8.28 5.70
CA TRP A 33 -1.42 9.03 6.90
C TRP A 33 -1.52 8.09 8.07
N CYS A 34 -0.90 8.51 9.17
CA CYS A 34 -0.85 7.78 10.41
C CYS A 34 -1.74 8.45 11.46
N ASP A 35 -2.27 7.64 12.35
CA ASP A 35 -2.84 8.11 13.59
C ASP A 35 -1.73 8.74 14.46
N ASN A 36 -1.92 9.98 14.89
CA ASN A 36 -0.88 10.75 15.58
C ASN A 36 -0.60 10.24 17.01
N SER A 37 -1.50 9.43 17.58
CA SER A 37 -1.38 8.91 18.95
C SER A 37 -0.72 7.52 19.00
N THR A 38 -1.01 6.67 18.01
CA THR A 38 -0.55 5.28 17.94
C THR A 38 0.57 5.07 16.92
N GLY A 39 0.76 6.01 16.00
CA GLY A 39 1.65 5.87 14.85
C GLY A 39 1.15 4.86 13.81
N ALA A 40 -0.05 4.30 13.99
CA ALA A 40 -0.60 3.29 13.10
C ALA A 40 -1.05 3.91 11.77
N VAL A 41 -0.79 3.22 10.66
CA VAL A 41 -1.25 3.65 9.34
C VAL A 41 -2.77 3.51 9.25
N ILE A 42 -3.47 4.63 9.03
CA ILE A 42 -4.94 4.68 8.93
C ILE A 42 -5.42 4.95 7.50
N LYS A 43 -4.60 5.60 6.67
CA LYS A 43 -4.91 5.89 5.28
C LYS A 43 -3.70 5.60 4.39
N LEU A 44 -3.96 4.91 3.28
CA LEU A 44 -2.99 4.68 2.22
C LEU A 44 -3.63 5.07 0.89
N GLN A 45 -2.97 5.96 0.16
CA GLN A 45 -3.38 6.36 -1.18
C GLN A 45 -2.18 6.31 -2.12
N LEU A 46 -2.24 5.43 -3.10
CA LEU A 46 -1.22 5.28 -4.13
C LEU A 46 -1.96 5.10 -5.45
N ARG A 47 -1.99 6.12 -6.30
CA ARG A 47 -2.74 6.16 -7.56
C ARG A 47 -1.79 6.25 -8.75
N ALA A 48 -2.22 5.65 -9.86
CA ALA A 48 -1.62 5.82 -11.18
C ALA A 48 -0.10 5.61 -11.27
N CYS A 49 0.49 4.82 -10.37
CA CYS A 49 1.94 4.76 -10.28
C CYS A 49 2.56 3.39 -10.04
N LEU A 50 1.74 2.40 -9.69
CA LEU A 50 2.18 1.03 -9.47
C LEU A 50 1.80 0.15 -10.66
N THR A 51 2.75 -0.69 -11.06
CA THR A 51 2.53 -1.73 -12.07
C THR A 51 3.10 -3.07 -11.58
N GLY A 52 2.50 -4.19 -12.01
CA GLY A 52 2.95 -5.53 -11.67
C GLY A 52 1.92 -6.33 -10.86
N THR A 53 2.34 -7.39 -10.17
CA THR A 53 1.41 -8.25 -9.41
C THR A 53 1.38 -7.82 -7.94
N LEU A 54 0.19 -7.49 -7.43
CA LEU A 54 0.00 -7.40 -5.98
C LEU A 54 -0.12 -8.83 -5.44
N MET A 55 0.83 -9.23 -4.59
CA MET A 55 0.83 -10.58 -4.02
C MET A 55 -0.05 -10.67 -2.76
N PRO A 56 -0.69 -11.83 -2.53
CA PRO A 56 -1.50 -12.06 -1.34
C PRO A 56 -0.75 -11.88 0.00
N ASN A 57 0.57 -12.10 0.01
CA ASN A 57 1.42 -11.99 1.20
C ASN A 57 2.07 -10.60 1.36
N SER A 58 1.66 -9.62 0.55
CA SER A 58 2.14 -8.24 0.66
C SER A 58 1.82 -7.66 2.05
N SER A 59 2.75 -6.91 2.65
CA SER A 59 2.48 -6.32 3.97
C SER A 59 1.43 -5.20 3.95
N LEU A 60 0.90 -4.82 2.78
CA LEU A 60 -0.37 -4.08 2.67
C LEU A 60 -1.45 -4.75 3.53
N PHE A 61 -1.62 -6.07 3.39
CA PHE A 61 -2.65 -6.84 4.09
C PHE A 61 -2.37 -7.06 5.59
N LYS A 62 -1.21 -6.58 6.09
CA LYS A 62 -0.86 -6.58 7.52
C LYS A 62 -1.20 -5.25 8.20
N LEU A 63 -1.69 -4.26 7.45
CA LEU A 63 -2.11 -2.97 7.99
C LEU A 63 -3.51 -3.08 8.62
N HIS A 64 -3.63 -3.79 9.74
CA HIS A 64 -4.92 -4.04 10.40
C HIS A 64 -5.61 -2.76 10.94
N HIS A 65 -4.88 -1.65 11.04
CA HIS A 65 -5.41 -0.34 11.45
C HIS A 65 -5.88 0.52 10.28
N LEU A 66 -5.69 0.05 9.05
CA LEU A 66 -6.03 0.78 7.84
C LEU A 66 -7.55 0.93 7.72
N ARG A 67 -7.99 2.17 7.57
CA ARG A 67 -9.39 2.55 7.39
C ARG A 67 -9.71 2.99 5.98
N TYR A 68 -8.74 3.57 5.30
CA TYR A 68 -8.90 4.01 3.92
C TYR A 68 -7.78 3.48 3.04
N LEU A 69 -8.17 2.82 1.95
CA LEU A 69 -7.27 2.32 0.93
C LEU A 69 -7.72 2.77 -0.45
N ASN A 70 -6.87 3.53 -1.13
CA ASN A 70 -7.09 3.91 -2.52
C ASN A 70 -5.90 3.49 -3.38
N LEU A 71 -6.16 2.52 -4.24
CA LEU A 71 -5.21 1.98 -5.22
C LEU A 71 -5.66 2.24 -6.67
N SER A 72 -6.54 3.22 -6.88
CA SER A 72 -7.15 3.48 -8.19
C SER A 72 -6.11 3.86 -9.25
N GLY A 73 -6.33 3.43 -10.49
CA GLY A 73 -5.46 3.76 -11.62
C GLY A 73 -4.11 3.03 -11.64
N ASN A 74 -3.83 2.16 -10.67
CA ASN A 74 -2.68 1.25 -10.76
C ASN A 74 -2.97 0.09 -11.71
N ASN A 75 -1.95 -0.40 -12.39
CA ASN A 75 -2.07 -1.52 -13.32
C ASN A 75 -1.59 -2.81 -12.66
N PHE A 76 -2.45 -3.39 -11.81
CA PHE A 76 -2.14 -4.66 -11.16
C PHE A 76 -2.59 -5.85 -12.01
N LEU A 77 -1.69 -6.81 -12.19
CA LEU A 77 -2.07 -8.13 -12.68
C LEU A 77 -2.95 -8.79 -11.62
N SER A 78 -4.19 -9.11 -12.00
CA SER A 78 -5.20 -9.64 -11.10
C SER A 78 -4.77 -11.01 -10.59
N SER A 79 -4.30 -11.06 -9.34
CA SER A 79 -4.20 -12.30 -8.58
C SER A 79 -5.45 -12.45 -7.70
N SER A 80 -5.69 -13.64 -7.14
CA SER A 80 -6.84 -13.90 -6.26
C SER A 80 -6.68 -13.17 -4.92
N LEU A 81 -6.85 -11.84 -4.94
CA LEU A 81 -6.58 -10.91 -3.85
C LEU A 81 -7.77 -10.74 -2.90
N LEU A 82 -8.96 -11.11 -3.34
CA LEU A 82 -10.23 -10.92 -2.61
C LEU A 82 -10.16 -11.47 -1.18
N SER A 83 -9.48 -12.61 -0.98
CA SER A 83 -9.33 -13.22 0.34
C SER A 83 -8.47 -12.40 1.31
N GLN A 84 -7.50 -11.65 0.81
CA GLN A 84 -6.56 -10.92 1.65
C GLN A 84 -7.08 -9.55 2.08
N PHE A 85 -8.00 -8.96 1.32
CA PHE A 85 -8.72 -7.76 1.76
C PHE A 85 -9.51 -8.01 3.05
N GLY A 86 -9.92 -9.26 3.32
CA GLY A 86 -10.52 -9.65 4.60
C GLY A 86 -9.61 -9.43 5.82
N ASN A 87 -8.28 -9.36 5.65
CA ASN A 87 -7.35 -9.06 6.73
C ASN A 87 -7.32 -7.57 7.11
N LEU A 88 -7.86 -6.70 6.25
CA LEU A 88 -8.00 -5.27 6.47
C LEU A 88 -9.34 -4.97 7.14
N SER A 89 -9.53 -5.53 8.33
CA SER A 89 -10.82 -5.60 9.04
C SER A 89 -11.40 -4.25 9.49
N ARG A 90 -10.66 -3.15 9.31
CA ARG A 90 -11.07 -1.80 9.72
C ARG A 90 -11.32 -0.85 8.56
N LEU A 91 -11.30 -1.35 7.32
CA LEU A 91 -11.63 -0.55 6.13
C LEU A 91 -13.09 -0.05 6.19
N GLU A 92 -13.26 1.22 5.83
CA GLU A 92 -14.53 1.98 5.79
C GLU A 92 -14.94 2.32 4.35
#